data_AF-X1USV8-F1
#
_entry.id   AF-X1USV8-F1
#
_cell.length_a   1.000
_cell.length_b   1.000
_cell.length_c   1.000
_cell.angle_alpha   90.00
_cell.angle_beta   90.00
_cell.angle_gamma   90.00
#
_symmetry.space_group_name_H-M   'P 1'
#
loop_
_entity.id
_entity.type
_entity.pdbx_description
1 polymer ?
#
loop_
_entity_poly.entity_id
_entity_poly.type
_entity_poly.pdbx_seq_one_letter_code
_entity_poly.pdbx_strand_id
1 'polypeptide(L)'
;AIVLTKDKQTVGIGAGQMSRVDSVLIAIRKSEGRSKGSYLASDAFFPFRDGVDEAAKAGITAIIQPGGSMRDEEVIEAANEHNLAMVFTGTRCFKH
;
A
#
# COMPACT_ATOMS: atom_id res chain seq x y z
N ALA A 1 -2.32 9.04 0.35
CA ALA A 1 -1.99 8.73 -1.04
C ALA A 1 -1.31 7.36 -1.07
N ILE A 2 -1.65 6.57 -2.08
CA ILE A 2 -1.04 5.29 -2.42
C ILE A 2 -0.40 5.44 -3.79
N VAL A 3 0.86 5.02 -3.91
CA VAL A 3 1.61 5.04 -5.16
C VAL A 3 2.12 3.63 -5.43
N LEU A 4 1.83 3.11 -6.62
CA LEU A 4 2.39 1.86 -7.12
C LEU A 4 3.55 2.17 -8.05
N THR A 5 4.68 1.49 -7.85
CA THR A 5 5.89 1.67 -8.64
C THR A 5 6.44 0.34 -9.14
N LYS A 6 6.98 0.33 -10.35
CA LYS A 6 7.66 -0.83 -10.94
C LYS A 6 8.72 -0.31 -11.91
N ASP A 7 9.89 -0.92 -11.93
CA ASP A 7 10.99 -0.55 -12.85
C ASP A 7 11.33 0.96 -12.85
N LYS A 8 11.36 1.55 -11.64
CA LYS A 8 11.59 3.00 -11.42
C LYS A 8 10.53 3.93 -12.03
N GLN A 9 9.36 3.41 -12.36
CA GLN A 9 8.23 4.18 -12.89
C GLN A 9 7.01 4.03 -12.00
N THR A 10 6.22 5.11 -11.91
CA THR A 10 4.91 5.05 -11.28
C THR A 10 3.92 4.41 -12.23
N VAL A 11 3.30 3.31 -11.79
CA VAL A 11 2.32 2.57 -12.60
C VAL A 11 0.89 2.89 -12.21
N GLY A 12 0.62 3.30 -10.96
CA GLY A 12 -0.71 3.66 -10.49
C GLY A 12 -0.68 4.59 -9.28
N ILE A 13 -1.65 5.51 -9.17
CA ILE A 13 -1.74 6.47 -8.07
C ILE A 13 -3.18 6.59 -7.58
N GLY A 14 -3.40 6.34 -6.30
CA GLY A 14 -4.65 6.65 -5.60
C GLY A 14 -4.42 7.74 -4.56
N ALA A 15 -4.97 8.93 -4.78
CA ALA A 15 -4.80 10.08 -3.88
C ALA A 15 -6.16 10.72 -3.57
N GLY A 16 -6.19 11.52 -2.49
CA GLY A 16 -7.36 12.33 -2.12
C GLY A 16 -8.57 11.55 -1.61
N GLN A 17 -8.39 10.30 -1.16
CA GLN A 17 -9.51 9.53 -0.60
C GLN A 17 -9.56 9.64 0.92
N MET A 18 -10.78 9.60 1.46
CA MET A 18 -11.04 9.54 2.90
C MET A 18 -10.58 8.21 3.50
N SER A 19 -10.74 7.12 2.75
CA SER A 19 -10.32 5.77 3.15
C SER A 19 -9.00 5.36 2.50
N ARG A 20 -8.18 4.60 3.25
CA ARG A 20 -6.90 4.10 2.76
C ARG A 20 -7.08 2.95 1.77
N VAL A 21 -8.02 2.03 2.02
CA VAL A 21 -8.31 0.92 1.09
C VAL A 21 -8.82 1.43 -0.26
N ASP A 22 -9.64 2.49 -0.28
CA ASP A 22 -10.07 3.12 -1.54
C ASP A 22 -8.89 3.70 -2.34
N SER A 23 -7.92 4.29 -1.64
CA SER A 23 -6.68 4.74 -2.28
C SER A 23 -5.93 3.56 -2.92
N VAL A 24 -5.89 2.39 -2.27
CA VAL A 24 -5.25 1.19 -2.81
C VAL A 24 -6.00 0.69 -4.05
N LEU A 25 -7.33 0.53 -3.95
CA LEU A 25 -8.17 0.07 -5.05
C LEU A 25 -8.08 0.99 -6.28
N ILE A 26 -8.09 2.31 -6.08
CA ILE A 26 -7.92 3.28 -7.16
C ILE A 26 -6.52 3.16 -7.79
N ALA A 27 -5.47 2.99 -6.99
CA ALA A 27 -4.11 2.85 -7.50
C ALA A 27 -3.95 1.57 -8.33
N ILE A 28 -4.51 0.45 -7.86
CA ILE A 28 -4.56 -0.83 -8.59
C ILE A 28 -5.34 -0.67 -9.89
N ARG A 29 -6.54 -0.09 -9.85
CA ARG A 29 -7.36 0.13 -11.05
C ARG A 29 -6.64 0.98 -12.08
N LYS A 30 -6.02 2.08 -11.65
CA LYS A 30 -5.23 2.98 -12.53
C LYS A 30 -3.93 2.37 -13.03
N SER A 31 -3.49 1.24 -12.47
CA SER A 31 -2.34 0.50 -13.00
C SER A 31 -2.64 -0.20 -14.31
N GLU A 32 -3.92 -0.39 -14.66
CA GLU A 32 -4.34 -1.04 -15.92
C GLU A 32 -3.66 -2.42 -16.11
N GLY A 33 -3.57 -3.19 -15.01
CA GLY A 33 -2.95 -4.52 -15.00
C GLY A 33 -1.43 -4.52 -14.76
N ARG A 34 -0.79 -3.36 -14.60
CA ARG A 34 0.65 -3.25 -14.31
C ARG A 34 1.01 -3.37 -12.82
N SER A 35 0.04 -3.64 -11.94
CA SER A 35 0.27 -3.81 -10.49
C SER A 35 1.08 -5.06 -10.14
N LYS A 36 1.05 -6.11 -10.96
CA LYS A 36 1.73 -7.37 -10.65
C LYS A 36 3.26 -7.20 -10.67
N GLY A 37 3.89 -7.59 -9.57
CA GLY A 37 5.32 -7.41 -9.31
C GLY A 37 5.70 -5.97 -8.97
N SER A 38 4.73 -5.10 -8.69
CA SER A 38 5.00 -3.71 -8.30
C SER A 38 5.17 -3.56 -6.78
N TYR A 39 5.66 -2.39 -6.37
CA TYR A 39 5.85 -1.99 -4.98
C TYR A 39 4.87 -0.87 -4.63
N LEU A 40 4.28 -0.94 -3.44
CA LEU A 40 3.33 0.04 -2.94
C LEU A 40 3.99 0.95 -1.91
N ALA A 41 3.81 2.27 -2.07
CA ALA A 41 4.14 3.26 -1.06
C ALA A 41 2.88 3.94 -0.52
N SER A 42 2.77 4.00 0.80
CA SER A 42 1.70 4.70 1.50
C SER A 42 2.25 5.91 2.27
N ASP A 43 1.61 7.06 2.13
CA ASP A 43 2.00 8.30 2.83
C ASP A 43 1.69 8.31 4.34
N ALA A 44 0.78 7.43 4.77
CA ALA A 44 0.41 7.21 6.16
C ALA A 44 0.22 5.72 6.45
N PHE A 45 0.06 5.38 7.73
CA PHE A 45 -0.14 4.00 8.11
C PHE A 45 -1.45 3.40 7.58
N PHE A 46 -1.47 2.07 7.54
CA PHE A 46 -2.69 1.30 7.28
C PHE A 46 -3.48 1.14 8.59
N PRO A 47 -4.72 1.63 8.66
CA PRO A 47 -5.53 1.49 9.87
C PRO A 47 -6.06 0.06 10.07
N PHE A 48 -6.18 -0.71 8.99
CA PHE A 48 -6.69 -2.09 8.96
C PHE A 48 -5.91 -2.91 7.92
N ARG A 49 -6.03 -4.24 7.98
CA ARG A 49 -5.37 -5.17 7.04
C ARG A 49 -5.93 -5.15 5.62
N ASP A 50 -7.14 -4.62 5.43
CA ASP A 50 -7.86 -4.59 4.15
C ASP A 50 -7.03 -4.04 2.98
N GLY A 51 -6.28 -2.96 3.19
CA GLY A 51 -5.40 -2.39 2.18
C GLY A 51 -4.22 -3.31 1.80
N VAL A 52 -3.72 -4.11 2.74
CA VAL A 52 -2.65 -5.10 2.50
C VAL A 52 -3.20 -6.30 1.74
N ASP A 53 -4.38 -6.80 2.12
CA ASP A 53 -5.04 -7.92 1.46
C ASP A 53 -5.37 -7.58 -0.01
N GLU A 54 -5.87 -6.36 -0.29
CA GLU A 54 -6.12 -5.91 -1.66
C GLU A 54 -4.82 -5.72 -2.46
N ALA A 55 -3.76 -5.24 -1.81
CA ALA A 55 -2.45 -5.13 -2.47
C ALA A 55 -1.88 -6.51 -2.87
N ALA A 56 -1.99 -7.50 -1.97
CA ALA A 56 -1.58 -8.87 -2.22
C ALA A 56 -2.34 -9.48 -3.41
N LYS A 57 -3.67 -9.34 -3.44
CA LYS A 57 -4.51 -9.81 -4.55
C LYS A 57 -4.10 -9.20 -5.90
N ALA A 58 -3.65 -7.95 -5.90
CA ALA A 58 -3.17 -7.25 -7.09
C ALA A 58 -1.75 -7.65 -7.52
N GLY A 59 -1.09 -8.55 -6.79
CA GLY A 59 0.24 -9.07 -7.07
C GLY A 59 1.37 -8.09 -6.72
N ILE A 60 1.13 -7.13 -5.83
CA ILE A 60 2.19 -6.29 -5.25
C ILE A 60 3.12 -7.18 -4.42
N THR A 61 4.41 -6.84 -4.34
CA THR A 61 5.42 -7.68 -3.66
C THR A 61 6.01 -7.04 -2.41
N ALA A 62 5.94 -5.71 -2.29
CA ALA A 62 6.36 -5.01 -1.09
C ALA A 62 5.51 -3.77 -0.82
N ILE A 63 5.41 -3.41 0.45
CA ILE A 63 4.72 -2.25 0.98
C ILE A 63 5.69 -1.42 1.84
N ILE A 64 5.75 -0.13 1.59
CA ILE A 64 6.43 0.84 2.47
C ILE A 64 5.39 1.80 3.07
N GLN A 65 5.40 1.93 4.40
CA GLN A 65 4.45 2.76 5.14
C GLN A 65 5.08 3.29 6.45
N PRO A 66 4.54 4.32 7.12
CA PRO A 66 5.17 4.90 8.31
C PRO A 66 5.16 4.04 9.58
N GLY A 67 4.13 3.21 9.78
CA GLY A 67 3.82 2.56 11.05
C GLY A 67 3.18 3.52 12.06
N GLY A 68 2.93 3.02 13.26
CA GLY A 68 2.33 3.75 14.39
C GLY A 68 0.81 3.57 14.53
N SER A 69 0.23 2.56 13.89
CA SER A 69 -1.17 2.18 14.11
C SER A 69 -1.29 1.36 15.39
N MET A 70 -2.40 1.51 16.13
CA MET A 70 -2.75 0.58 17.21
C MET A 70 -2.94 -0.86 16.70
N ARG A 71 -3.13 -1.03 15.38
CA ARG A 71 -3.38 -2.31 14.71
C ARG A 71 -2.22 -2.72 13.78
N ASP A 72 -1.02 -2.21 14.00
CA ASP A 72 0.12 -2.59 13.15
C ASP A 72 0.39 -4.10 13.18
N GLU A 73 0.16 -4.80 14.30
CA GLU A 73 0.31 -6.25 14.38
C GLU A 73 -0.60 -6.99 13.37
N GLU A 74 -1.87 -6.58 13.25
CA GLU A 74 -2.85 -7.15 12.31
C GLU A 74 -2.42 -6.92 10.85
N VAL A 75 -1.83 -5.75 10.57
CA VAL A 75 -1.34 -5.35 9.24
C VAL A 75 -0.06 -6.12 8.87
N ILE A 76 0.83 -6.34 9.84
CA ILE A 76 2.07 -7.13 9.67
C ILE A 76 1.73 -8.61 9.46
N GLU A 77 0.79 -9.15 10.22
CA GLU A 77 0.32 -10.53 10.07
C GLU A 77 -0.23 -10.75 8.65
N ALA A 78 -1.08 -9.85 8.16
CA ALA A 78 -1.57 -9.91 6.78
C ALA A 78 -0.43 -9.85 5.75
N ALA A 79 0.58 -9.00 5.95
CA ALA A 79 1.74 -8.97 5.06
C ALA A 79 2.50 -10.30 5.06
N ASN A 80 2.71 -10.90 6.23
CA ASN A 80 3.37 -12.20 6.39
C ASN A 80 2.57 -13.33 5.73
N GLU A 81 1.25 -13.39 5.95
CA GLU A 81 0.36 -14.37 5.32
C GLU A 81 0.48 -14.35 3.78
N HIS A 82 0.58 -13.15 3.20
CA HIS A 82 0.70 -12.96 1.75
C HIS A 82 2.15 -12.97 1.24
N ASN A 83 3.14 -13.23 2.10
CA ASN A 83 4.58 -13.16 1.78
C ASN A 83 5.01 -11.82 1.16
N LEU A 84 4.43 -10.72 1.65
CA LEU A 84 4.79 -9.36 1.27
C LEU A 84 5.92 -8.83 2.14
N ALA A 85 6.92 -8.20 1.53
CA ALA A 85 7.89 -7.43 2.30
C ALA A 85 7.22 -6.14 2.80
N MET A 86 7.26 -5.87 4.11
CA MET A 86 6.75 -4.64 4.70
C MET A 86 7.88 -3.83 5.35
N VAL A 87 7.95 -2.54 5.04
CA VAL A 87 8.97 -1.62 5.55
C VAL A 87 8.33 -0.45 6.26
N PHE A 88 8.80 -0.16 7.48
CA PHE A 88 8.38 1.00 8.26
C PHE A 88 9.37 2.16 8.16
N THR A 89 8.85 3.36 7.88
CA THR A 89 9.67 4.57 7.77
C THR A 89 9.70 5.41 9.05
N GLY A 90 8.75 5.21 9.98
CA GLY A 90 8.58 6.03 11.17
C GLY A 90 8.13 7.49 10.90
N THR A 91 7.97 7.88 9.63
CA THR A 91 7.70 9.27 9.24
C THR A 91 6.53 9.34 8.26
N ARG A 92 5.51 10.14 8.59
CA ARG A 92 4.34 10.37 7.73
C ARG A 92 4.58 11.53 6.77
N CYS A 93 4.13 11.38 5.52
CA CYS A 93 4.32 12.36 4.45
C CYS A 93 2.98 12.92 3.97
N PHE A 94 2.15 13.44 4.88
CA PHE A 94 0.85 14.01 4.51
C PHE A 94 1.00 15.30 3.72
N LYS A 95 0.19 15.43 2.67
CA LYS A 95 0.02 16.66 1.90
C LYS A 95 -1.46 16.82 1.57
N HIS A 96 -2.01 17.99 1.88
CA HIS A 96 -3.40 18.36 1.59
C HIS A 96 -3.48 19.09 0.25
#